data_AF-A0A7Y8CCR6-F1
#
_entry.id   AF-A0A7Y8CCR6-F1
#
_cell.length_a   1.000
_cell.length_b   1.000
_cell.length_c   1.000
_cell.angle_alpha   90.00
_cell.angle_beta   90.00
_cell.angle_gamma   90.00
#
_symmetry.space_group_name_H-M   'P 1'
#
loop_
_entity.id
_entity.type
_entity.pdbx_description
1 polymer ?
#
loop_
_entity_poly.entity_id
_entity_poly.type
_entity_poly.pdbx_seq_one_letter_code
_entity_poly.pdbx_strand_id
1 'polypeptide(L)'
;MSDFQNAKHKKGSAKAEGVMIGVIENLFVSDEKNFVADDVFRDTQGTRILGVMLEGGVRHSVSFTLGNGQLPPGEYEFPGDEVDHIYYMMVQPGFPELIYRAERARLTIRENDSRPYISGDLIFDTETVDSFHYQVRINNFEITG
;
A
#
# COMPACT_ATOMS: atom_id res chain seq x y z
N MET A 1 -5.14 -8.61 18.94
CA MET A 1 -5.96 -8.90 17.74
C MET A 1 -5.97 -7.60 16.95
N SER A 2 -5.23 -7.54 15.83
CA SER A 2 -4.93 -6.28 15.15
C SER A 2 -6.18 -5.70 14.47
N ASP A 3 -6.32 -4.38 14.54
CA ASP A 3 -7.44 -3.61 14.01
C ASP A 3 -7.68 -3.84 12.50
N PHE A 4 -6.71 -4.41 11.80
CA PHE A 4 -6.78 -4.83 10.41
C PHE A 4 -7.78 -5.97 10.16
N GLN A 5 -7.95 -6.92 11.09
CA GLN A 5 -8.93 -8.01 10.94
C GLN A 5 -10.36 -7.57 11.26
N ASN A 6 -10.53 -6.42 11.91
CA ASN A 6 -11.83 -5.85 12.26
C ASN A 6 -12.39 -4.88 11.21
N ALA A 7 -11.75 -4.75 10.05
CA ALA A 7 -12.37 -4.16 8.86
C ALA A 7 -13.48 -5.07 8.28
N LYS A 8 -14.36 -5.61 9.13
CA LYS A 8 -15.65 -6.14 8.71
C LYS A 8 -16.50 -4.98 8.21
N HIS A 9 -16.54 -4.84 6.88
CA HIS A 9 -17.61 -4.26 6.08
C HIS A 9 -18.56 -3.32 6.84
N LYS A 10 -18.11 -2.10 7.15
CA LYS A 10 -19.05 -1.03 7.47
C LYS A 10 -19.74 -0.61 6.17
N LYS A 11 -21.06 -0.83 6.11
CA LYS A 11 -21.98 -0.30 5.07
C LYS A 11 -21.65 1.18 4.81
N GLY A 12 -21.08 1.47 3.63
CA GLY A 12 -20.73 2.82 3.19
C GLY A 12 -19.46 2.90 2.33
N SER A 13 -18.60 1.88 2.34
CA SER A 13 -17.41 1.83 1.49
C SER A 13 -17.79 1.58 0.02
N ALA A 14 -17.55 2.56 -0.86
CA ALA A 14 -17.55 2.33 -2.29
C ALA A 14 -16.48 1.26 -2.60
N LYS A 15 -16.87 0.18 -3.29
CA LYS A 15 -15.91 -0.82 -3.77
C LYS A 15 -15.19 -0.22 -4.95
N ALA A 16 -13.92 0.13 -4.76
CA ALA A 16 -13.02 0.41 -5.85
C ALA A 16 -12.36 -0.92 -6.24
N GLU A 17 -12.37 -1.24 -7.53
CA GLU A 17 -11.63 -2.38 -8.08
C GLU A 17 -10.26 -1.87 -8.54
N GLY A 18 -9.22 -2.62 -8.22
CA GLY A 18 -7.85 -2.31 -8.59
C GLY A 18 -7.06 -3.55 -8.92
N VAL A 19 -5.87 -3.33 -9.45
CA VAL A 19 -4.82 -4.33 -9.47
C VAL A 19 -3.61 -3.64 -8.87
N MET A 20 -2.93 -4.30 -7.93
CA MET A 20 -1.62 -3.85 -7.46
C MET A 20 -0.56 -4.86 -7.87
N ILE A 21 0.50 -4.37 -8.49
CA ILE A 21 1.72 -5.14 -8.71
C ILE A 21 2.79 -4.54 -7.80
N GLY A 22 3.53 -5.39 -7.08
CA GLY A 22 4.49 -4.93 -6.09
C GLY A 22 5.83 -5.65 -6.16
N VAL A 23 6.82 -5.04 -5.55
CA VAL A 23 8.13 -5.59 -5.28
C VAL A 23 8.47 -5.17 -3.86
N ILE A 24 8.86 -6.12 -3.02
CA ILE A 24 9.40 -5.84 -1.70
C ILE A 24 10.88 -6.17 -1.78
N GLU A 25 11.71 -5.13 -1.92
CA GLU A 25 13.15 -5.25 -1.94
C GLU A 25 13.65 -5.05 -0.49
N ASN A 26 13.94 -6.15 0.20
CA ASN A 26 14.93 -6.04 1.28
C ASN A 26 16.31 -5.94 0.60
N LEU A 27 17.24 -5.17 1.16
CA LEU A 27 18.63 -5.02 0.68
C LEU A 27 19.40 -6.35 0.47
N PHE A 28 18.79 -7.50 0.78
CA PHE A 28 19.33 -8.85 0.66
C PHE A 28 18.58 -9.79 -0.30
N VAL A 29 17.40 -9.43 -0.84
CA VAL A 29 16.63 -10.27 -1.78
C VAL A 29 15.82 -9.38 -2.73
N SER A 30 16.05 -9.54 -4.04
CA SER A 30 15.29 -8.89 -5.11
C SER A 30 14.46 -9.94 -5.86
N ASP A 31 13.27 -10.25 -5.35
CA ASP A 31 12.31 -11.10 -6.05
C ASP A 31 11.03 -10.30 -6.35
N GLU A 32 10.67 -10.24 -7.63
CA GLU A 32 9.41 -9.64 -8.10
C GLU A 32 8.23 -10.57 -7.79
N LYS A 33 7.17 -10.07 -7.15
CA LYS A 33 6.03 -10.89 -6.72
C LYS A 33 4.71 -10.11 -6.80
N ASN A 34 3.70 -10.70 -7.41
CA ASN A 34 2.37 -10.09 -7.50
C ASN A 34 1.65 -10.11 -6.14
N PHE A 35 0.90 -9.03 -5.83
CA PHE A 35 -0.08 -9.08 -4.75
C PHE A 35 -1.19 -10.07 -5.14
N VAL A 36 -1.60 -10.92 -4.20
CA VAL A 36 -2.61 -11.97 -4.40
C VAL A 36 -4.02 -11.51 -4.03
N ALA A 37 -4.12 -10.38 -3.32
CA ALA A 37 -5.35 -9.70 -3.02
C ALA A 37 -5.07 -8.21 -2.80
N ASP A 38 -5.97 -7.37 -3.26
CA ASP A 38 -6.00 -5.95 -3.03
C ASP A 38 -7.39 -5.53 -2.55
N ASP A 39 -7.41 -4.61 -1.61
CA ASP A 39 -8.63 -3.98 -1.14
C ASP A 39 -8.44 -2.45 -1.14
N VAL A 40 -9.48 -1.74 -1.58
CA VAL A 40 -9.53 -0.28 -1.54
C VAL A 40 -10.76 0.15 -0.76
N PHE A 41 -10.56 1.04 0.21
CA PHE A 41 -11.62 1.58 1.06
C PHE A 41 -11.54 3.10 1.11
N ARG A 42 -12.69 3.76 1.02
CA ARG A 42 -12.80 5.20 1.26
C ARG A 42 -13.42 5.45 2.63
N ASP A 43 -12.79 6.28 3.44
CA ASP A 43 -13.31 6.74 4.74
C ASP A 43 -13.06 8.25 4.92
N THR A 44 -13.33 8.76 6.13
CA THR A 44 -13.17 10.20 6.45
C THR A 44 -11.72 10.68 6.43
N GLN A 45 -10.74 9.77 6.40
CA GLN A 45 -9.31 10.05 6.35
C GLN A 45 -8.76 9.97 4.92
N GLY A 46 -9.54 9.48 3.95
CA GLY A 46 -9.16 9.46 2.53
C GLY A 46 -9.44 8.13 1.84
N THR A 47 -8.65 7.82 0.81
CA THR A 47 -8.71 6.53 0.11
C THR A 47 -7.58 5.65 0.59
N ARG A 48 -7.90 4.65 1.40
CA ARG A 48 -6.97 3.65 1.89
C ARG A 48 -6.86 2.49 0.92
N ILE A 49 -5.63 2.12 0.61
CA ILE A 49 -5.28 1.02 -0.28
C ILE A 49 -4.52 -0.02 0.54
N LEU A 50 -4.82 -1.30 0.33
CA LEU A 50 -4.22 -2.44 1.01
C LEU A 50 -3.87 -3.52 -0.02
N GLY A 51 -2.59 -3.89 -0.10
CA GLY A 51 -2.12 -5.01 -0.92
C GLY A 51 -1.61 -6.13 -0.03
N VAL A 52 -1.93 -7.38 -0.38
CA VAL A 52 -1.49 -8.58 0.34
C VAL A 52 -0.73 -9.52 -0.59
N MET A 53 0.41 -10.02 -0.12
CA MET A 53 1.23 -11.01 -0.81
C MET A 53 1.49 -12.19 0.14
N LEU A 54 1.56 -13.40 -0.41
CA LEU A 54 1.85 -14.62 0.33
C LEU A 54 3.08 -15.32 -0.25
N GLU A 55 4.08 -15.58 0.60
CA GLU A 55 5.31 -16.25 0.20
C GLU A 55 5.74 -17.26 1.27
N GLY A 56 5.86 -18.55 0.90
CA GLY A 56 6.36 -19.57 1.83
C GLY A 56 5.56 -19.69 3.14
N GLY A 57 4.29 -19.28 3.15
CA GLY A 57 3.45 -19.23 4.35
C GLY A 57 3.57 -17.93 5.16
N VAL A 58 4.43 -17.00 4.77
CA VAL A 58 4.53 -15.64 5.30
C VAL A 58 3.57 -14.72 4.55
N ARG A 59 2.81 -13.92 5.30
CA ARG A 59 1.95 -12.89 4.75
C ARG A 59 2.65 -11.54 4.83
N HIS A 60 2.79 -10.91 3.67
CA HIS A 60 3.24 -9.54 3.54
C HIS A 60 2.03 -8.66 3.23
N SER A 61 1.99 -7.46 3.76
CA SER A 61 0.94 -6.50 3.46
C SER A 61 1.48 -5.09 3.39
N VAL A 62 0.98 -4.31 2.43
CA VAL A 62 1.33 -2.91 2.25
C VAL A 62 0.06 -2.10 2.35
N SER A 63 0.07 -1.00 3.11
CA SER A 63 -1.06 -0.09 3.19
C SER A 63 -0.60 1.35 3.09
N PHE A 64 -1.36 2.17 2.37
CA PHE A 64 -1.17 3.62 2.30
C PHE A 64 -2.52 4.30 2.11
N THR A 65 -2.60 5.57 2.51
CA THR A 65 -3.80 6.40 2.37
C THR A 65 -3.50 7.59 1.49
N LEU A 66 -4.33 7.79 0.46
CA LEU A 66 -4.38 9.06 -0.28
C LEU A 66 -5.26 10.03 0.49
N GLY A 67 -4.71 11.19 0.88
CA GLY A 67 -5.40 12.21 1.67
C GLY A 67 -6.59 12.84 0.94
N ASN A 68 -6.64 12.72 -0.39
CA ASN A 68 -7.78 13.13 -1.20
C ASN A 68 -8.24 12.00 -2.13
N GLY A 69 -9.55 11.90 -2.37
CA GLY A 69 -10.15 10.86 -3.22
C GLY A 69 -9.85 11.02 -4.71
N GLN A 70 -9.40 12.20 -5.13
CA GLN A 70 -8.93 12.51 -6.49
C GLN A 70 -7.70 13.41 -6.40
N LEU A 71 -6.50 12.81 -6.39
CA LEU A 71 -5.27 13.55 -6.58
C LEU A 71 -5.06 13.79 -8.09
N PRO A 72 -4.68 15.00 -8.51
CA PRO A 72 -4.31 15.24 -9.90
C PRO A 72 -3.07 14.44 -10.29
N PRO A 73 -2.82 14.24 -11.59
CA PRO A 73 -1.56 13.69 -12.08
C PRO A 73 -0.38 14.51 -11.56
N GLY A 74 0.68 13.84 -11.10
CA GLY A 74 1.82 14.50 -10.48
C GLY A 74 2.66 13.55 -9.62
N GLU A 75 3.71 14.12 -9.05
CA GLU A 75 4.57 13.44 -8.07
C GLU A 75 4.33 14.03 -6.69
N TYR A 76 4.21 13.15 -5.69
CA TYR A 76 3.97 13.49 -4.29
C TYR A 76 5.01 12.78 -3.43
N GLU A 77 5.49 13.45 -2.39
CA GLU A 77 6.47 12.90 -1.47
C GLU A 77 5.86 12.70 -0.07
N PHE A 78 6.37 11.72 0.66
CA PHE A 78 6.08 11.53 2.08
C PHE A 78 7.34 11.85 2.90
N PRO A 79 7.22 12.57 4.03
CA PRO A 79 5.98 13.13 4.58
C PRO A 79 5.44 14.30 3.72
N GLY A 80 4.12 14.34 3.55
CA GLY A 80 3.36 15.33 2.77
C GLY A 80 1.86 15.24 3.11
N ASP A 81 1.03 16.10 2.51
CA ASP A 81 -0.40 16.15 2.82
C ASP A 81 -1.23 15.17 1.95
N GLU A 82 -0.65 14.72 0.84
CA GLU A 82 -1.36 13.98 -0.21
C GLU A 82 -1.31 12.47 -0.03
N VAL A 83 -0.25 11.96 0.61
CA VAL A 83 -0.10 10.56 0.96
C VAL A 83 0.31 10.45 2.42
N ASP A 84 -0.38 9.59 3.16
CA ASP A 84 -0.14 9.39 4.59
C ASP A 84 -0.37 7.93 4.97
N HIS A 85 -0.08 7.57 6.22
CA HIS A 85 -0.37 6.25 6.79
C HIS A 85 0.24 5.11 5.96
N ILE A 86 1.49 5.25 5.53
CA ILE A 86 2.22 4.25 4.74
C ILE A 86 2.90 3.23 5.66
N TYR A 87 2.54 1.96 5.51
CA TYR A 87 3.05 0.85 6.31
C TYR A 87 3.35 -0.39 5.48
N TYR A 88 4.39 -1.11 5.89
CA TYR A 88 4.67 -2.48 5.49
C TYR A 88 4.49 -3.41 6.70
N MET A 89 3.83 -4.54 6.51
CA MET A 89 3.54 -5.52 7.55
C MET A 89 3.99 -6.91 7.12
N MET A 90 4.57 -7.66 8.05
CA MET A 90 4.97 -9.06 7.87
C MET A 90 4.37 -9.93 8.99
N VAL A 91 3.72 -11.03 8.60
CA VAL A 91 3.16 -12.02 9.51
C VAL A 91 3.69 -13.39 9.14
N GLN A 92 4.56 -13.93 10.00
CA GLN A 92 5.11 -15.28 9.86
C GLN A 92 4.45 -16.21 10.89
N PRO A 93 4.09 -17.45 10.51
CA PRO A 93 3.52 -18.42 11.44
C PRO A 93 4.43 -18.66 12.65
N GLY A 94 3.86 -18.51 13.85
CA GLY A 94 4.60 -18.70 15.11
C GLY A 94 5.39 -17.48 15.60
N PHE A 95 5.37 -16.36 14.87
CA PHE A 95 6.02 -15.11 15.26
C PHE A 95 5.00 -13.98 15.46
N PRO A 96 5.33 -12.95 16.27
CA PRO A 96 4.53 -11.74 16.36
C PRO A 96 4.37 -11.04 14.99
N GLU A 97 3.26 -10.31 14.84
CA GLU A 97 3.06 -9.39 13.71
C GLU A 97 4.08 -8.25 13.80
N LEU A 98 4.76 -7.98 12.67
CA LEU A 98 5.75 -6.92 12.55
C LEU A 98 5.21 -5.83 11.62
N ILE A 99 5.28 -4.58 12.08
CA ILE A 99 4.82 -3.41 11.34
C ILE A 99 6.00 -2.44 11.22
N TYR A 100 6.28 -2.00 10.00
CA TYR A 100 7.33 -1.07 9.65
C TYR A 100 6.70 0.16 8.99
N ARG A 101 6.87 1.33 9.60
CA ARG A 101 6.36 2.60 9.07
C ARG A 101 7.25 3.10 7.95
N ALA A 102 6.70 3.80 6.96
CA ALA A 102 7.54 4.50 6.00
C ALA A 102 8.25 5.70 6.65
N GLU A 103 9.52 5.91 6.31
CA GLU A 103 10.26 7.14 6.61
C GLU A 103 10.16 8.15 5.47
N ARG A 104 10.19 7.64 4.23
CA ARG A 104 10.09 8.43 3.00
C ARG A 104 9.37 7.65 1.93
N ALA A 105 8.64 8.36 1.08
CA ALA A 105 7.99 7.76 -0.08
C ALA A 105 7.92 8.73 -1.25
N ARG A 106 7.78 8.17 -2.45
CA ARG A 106 7.40 8.87 -3.67
C ARG A 106 6.21 8.17 -4.29
N LEU A 107 5.14 8.93 -4.50
CA LEU A 107 3.94 8.54 -5.19
C LEU A 107 3.89 9.25 -6.54
N THR A 108 3.74 8.52 -7.63
CA THR A 108 3.52 9.09 -8.96
C THR A 108 2.10 8.76 -9.40
N ILE A 109 1.27 9.78 -9.61
CA ILE A 109 -0.06 9.65 -10.20
C ILE A 109 0.00 10.03 -11.68
N ARG A 110 -0.56 9.20 -12.55
CA ARG A 110 -0.61 9.42 -14.00
C ARG A 110 -2.00 9.78 -14.46
N GLU A 111 -2.07 10.65 -15.47
CA GLU A 111 -3.33 10.95 -16.15
C GLU A 111 -3.80 9.72 -16.92
N ASN A 112 -5.10 9.47 -16.87
CA ASN A 112 -5.72 8.52 -17.75
C ASN A 112 -6.87 9.16 -18.51
N ASP A 113 -6.63 9.43 -19.78
CA ASP A 113 -7.57 10.15 -20.65
C ASP A 113 -8.86 9.35 -20.95
N SER A 114 -8.91 8.07 -20.56
CA SER A 114 -9.95 7.15 -21.01
C SER A 114 -11.01 6.80 -19.96
N ARG A 115 -10.73 6.93 -18.65
CA ARG A 115 -11.64 6.57 -17.55
C ARG A 115 -11.24 7.26 -16.23
N PRO A 116 -12.17 7.44 -15.27
CA PRO A 116 -11.90 8.06 -13.97
C PRO A 116 -11.23 7.07 -13.00
N TYR A 117 -10.07 6.51 -13.35
CA TYR A 117 -9.25 5.75 -12.41
C TYR A 117 -7.96 6.49 -12.07
N ILE A 118 -7.52 6.34 -10.82
CA ILE A 118 -6.19 6.77 -10.39
C ILE A 118 -5.25 5.63 -10.73
N SER A 119 -4.24 5.88 -11.56
CA SER A 119 -3.15 4.94 -11.78
C SER A 119 -1.83 5.53 -11.29
N GLY A 120 -0.97 4.71 -10.72
CA GLY A 120 0.28 5.21 -10.20
C GLY A 120 1.27 4.16 -9.73
N ASP A 121 2.42 4.66 -9.28
CA ASP A 121 3.43 3.88 -8.59
C ASP A 121 3.70 4.49 -7.21
N LEU A 122 4.04 3.65 -6.25
CA LEU A 122 4.48 4.07 -4.92
C LEU A 122 5.81 3.38 -4.58
N ILE A 123 6.84 4.16 -4.30
CA ILE A 123 8.10 3.63 -3.74
C ILE A 123 8.26 4.22 -2.34
N PHE A 124 8.53 3.39 -1.33
CA PHE A 124 8.81 3.87 0.01
C PHE A 124 9.87 3.04 0.71
N ASP A 125 10.59 3.70 1.62
CA ASP A 125 11.56 3.06 2.50
C ASP A 125 11.01 3.07 3.93
N THR A 126 11.19 1.97 4.65
CA THR A 126 10.69 1.85 6.03
C THR A 126 11.68 2.37 7.07
N GLU A 127 11.19 2.64 8.27
CA GLU A 127 12.03 2.78 9.45
C GLU A 127 12.84 1.49 9.70
N THR A 128 13.98 1.64 10.38
CA THR A 128 14.80 0.50 10.79
C THR A 128 14.30 -0.06 12.12
N VAL A 129 13.79 -1.30 12.13
CA VAL A 129 13.39 -2.02 13.35
C VAL A 129 14.16 -3.33 13.44
N ASP A 130 14.84 -3.58 14.55
CA ASP A 130 15.62 -4.80 14.80
C ASP A 130 16.61 -5.17 13.66
N SER A 131 17.26 -4.15 13.08
CA SER A 131 18.18 -4.24 11.93
C SER A 131 17.52 -4.53 10.57
N PHE A 132 16.20 -4.52 10.49
CA PHE A 132 15.46 -4.66 9.24
C PHE A 132 15.02 -3.30 8.71
N HIS A 133 15.29 -3.07 7.43
CA HIS A 133 14.87 -1.90 6.65
C HIS A 133 14.44 -2.41 5.27
N TYR A 134 13.31 -1.94 4.78
CA TYR A 134 12.73 -2.41 3.52
C TYR A 134 12.51 -1.25 2.57
N GLN A 135 12.88 -1.45 1.31
CA GLN A 135 12.36 -0.66 0.20
C GLN A 135 11.19 -1.42 -0.41
N VAL A 136 10.04 -0.78 -0.52
CA VAL A 136 8.84 -1.35 -1.12
C VAL A 136 8.49 -0.52 -2.35
N ARG A 137 8.26 -1.19 -3.48
CA ARG A 137 7.86 -0.60 -4.74
C ARG A 137 6.54 -1.21 -5.18
N ILE A 138 5.52 -0.40 -5.36
CA ILE A 138 4.23 -0.77 -5.95
C ILE A 138 4.23 -0.14 -7.34
N ASN A 139 4.10 -0.96 -8.37
CA ASN A 139 4.00 -0.52 -9.75
C ASN A 139 2.57 -0.70 -10.24
N ASN A 140 2.07 0.27 -11.01
CA ASN A 140 0.80 0.20 -11.72
C ASN A 140 -0.39 -0.15 -10.81
N PHE A 141 -0.50 0.48 -9.64
CA PHE A 141 -1.76 0.37 -8.92
C PHE A 141 -2.83 1.14 -9.69
N GLU A 142 -4.01 0.54 -9.86
CA GLU A 142 -5.18 1.19 -10.45
C GLU A 142 -6.31 1.25 -9.41
N ILE A 143 -7.01 2.38 -9.31
CA ILE A 143 -8.16 2.56 -8.42
C ILE A 143 -9.31 3.07 -9.26
N THR A 144 -10.29 2.20 -9.51
CA THR A 144 -11.56 2.59 -10.14
C THR A 144 -12.57 3.09 -9.11
N GLY A 145 -13.51 3.93 -9.52
CA GLY A 145 -14.59 4.46 -8.68
C GLY A 145 -15.96 4.03 -9.15
#